data_AF-A0A9Y2BBU8-F1
#
_entry.id   AF-A0A9Y2BBU8-F1
#
_cell.length_a   1.000
_cell.length_b   1.000
_cell.length_c   1.000
_cell.angle_alpha   90.00
_cell.angle_beta   90.00
_cell.angle_gamma   90.00
#
_symmetry.space_group_name_H-M   'P 1'
#
loop_
_entity.id
_entity.type
_entity.pdbx_description
1 polymer ?
#
loop_
_entity_poly.entity_id
_entity_poly.type
_entity_poly.pdbx_seq_one_letter_code
_entity_poly.pdbx_strand_id
1 'polypeptide(L)' 'MVRRELARFAKDGLIIVRASRTDEGLVDREPEDDANGFVAVRALNLQKARILLQLLIANGISDPGAIQSAFDNR' A
#
# COMPACT_ATOMS: atom_id res chain seq x y z
N MET A 1 -8.17 16.68 -3.64
CA MET A 1 -6.91 17.38 -3.30
C MET A 1 -5.90 16.40 -2.73
N VAL A 2 -6.20 15.70 -1.62
CA VAL A 2 -5.26 14.76 -0.96
C VAL A 2 -4.79 13.61 -1.86
N ARG A 3 -5.68 12.87 -2.54
CA ARG A 3 -5.29 11.74 -3.41
C ARG A 3 -4.30 12.14 -4.50
N ARG A 4 -4.48 13.34 -5.09
CA ARG A 4 -3.59 13.90 -6.12
C ARG A 4 -2.19 14.19 -5.57
N GLU A 5 -2.11 14.77 -4.38
CA GLU A 5 -0.83 15.06 -3.73
C GLU A 5 -0.09 13.76 -3.37
N LEU A 6 -0.81 12.78 -2.84
CA LEU A 6 -0.26 11.44 -2.57
C LEU A 6 0.25 10.77 -3.86
N ALA A 7 -0.47 10.90 -4.98
CA ALA A 7 -0.02 10.39 -6.27
C ALA A 7 1.25 11.11 -6.78
N ARG A 8 1.43 12.40 -6.47
CA ARG A 8 2.70 13.10 -6.76
C ARG A 8 3.84 12.51 -5.93
N PHE A 9 3.64 12.33 -4.63
CA PHE A 9 4.65 11.72 -3.76
C PHE A 9 5.00 10.28 -4.16
N ALA A 10 4.02 9.51 -4.62
CA ALA A 10 4.26 8.18 -5.18
C ALA A 10 5.21 8.22 -6.38
N LYS A 11 5.02 9.19 -7.29
CA LYS A 11 5.92 9.42 -8.43
C LYS A 11 7.31 9.89 -7.99
N ASP A 12 7.41 10.59 -6.86
CA ASP A 12 8.68 11.03 -6.26
C ASP A 12 9.37 9.91 -5.46
N GLY A 13 8.80 8.69 -5.42
CA GLY A 13 9.40 7.51 -4.82
C GLY A 13 8.94 7.19 -3.40
N LEU A 14 7.94 7.90 -2.86
CA LEU A 14 7.34 7.53 -1.58
C LEU A 14 6.36 6.37 -1.76
N ILE A 15 6.45 5.36 -0.90
CA ILE A 15 5.50 4.26 -0.89
C ILE A 15 4.20 4.73 -0.24
N ILE A 16 3.10 4.72 -0.99
CA ILE A 16 1.77 5.11 -0.50
C ILE A 16 0.91 3.85 -0.36
N VAL A 17 0.46 3.60 0.87
CA VAL A 17 -0.36 2.43 1.22
C VAL A 17 -1.74 2.87 1.71
N ARG A 18 -2.79 2.29 1.13
CA ARG A 18 -4.19 2.48 1.54
C ARG A 18 -4.59 1.39 2.53
N ALA A 19 -5.11 1.80 3.67
CA ALA A 19 -5.59 0.93 4.74
C ALA A 19 -6.87 1.48 5.36
N SER A 20 -7.67 0.60 5.97
CA SER A 20 -8.88 0.97 6.70
C SER A 20 -8.62 1.07 8.21
N ARG A 21 -9.34 1.96 8.89
CA ARG A 21 -9.37 2.04 10.36
C ARG A 21 -10.43 1.13 10.99
N THR A 22 -11.26 0.48 10.17
CA THR A 22 -12.26 -0.48 10.63
C THR A 22 -11.60 -1.84 10.81
N ASP A 23 -11.89 -2.54 11.90
CA ASP A 23 -11.26 -3.84 12.22
C ASP A 23 -11.49 -4.93 11.17
N GLU A 24 -12.60 -4.86 10.42
CA GLU A 24 -12.95 -5.77 9.30
C GLU A 24 -12.85 -5.10 7.92
N GLY A 25 -12.16 -3.96 7.82
CA GLY A 25 -12.13 -3.18 6.58
C GLY A 25 -11.22 -3.78 5.52
N LEU A 26 -11.75 -4.67 4.68
CA LEU A 26 -11.11 -5.08 3.42
C LEU A 26 -10.84 -3.84 2.57
N VAL A 27 -9.58 -3.60 2.25
CA VAL A 27 -9.18 -2.58 1.28
C VAL A 27 -8.83 -3.28 -0.01
N ASP A 28 -9.82 -3.36 -0.90
CA ASP A 28 -9.62 -3.90 -2.23
C ASP A 28 -8.82 -2.95 -3.11
N ARG A 29 -8.10 -3.57 -4.05
CA ARG A 29 -7.35 -2.86 -5.07
C ARG A 29 -8.32 -2.22 -6.05
N GLU A 30 -8.16 -0.92 -6.26
CA GLU A 30 -8.94 -0.12 -7.21
C GLU A 30 -8.14 0.05 -8.51
N PRO A 31 -8.78 0.18 -9.69
CA PRO A 31 -8.08 0.47 -10.94
C PRO A 31 -7.19 1.71 -10.87
N GLU A 32 -7.59 2.71 -10.08
CA GLU A 32 -6.84 3.94 -9.89
C GLU A 32 -5.57 3.74 -9.07
N ASP A 33 -5.41 2.65 -8.33
CA ASP A 33 -4.17 2.41 -7.58
C ASP A 33 -2.98 2.23 -8.50
N ASP A 34 -3.17 1.56 -9.63
CA ASP A 34 -2.10 1.33 -10.61
C ASP A 34 -1.69 2.63 -11.28
N ALA A 35 -2.68 3.45 -11.62
CA ALA A 35 -2.43 4.79 -12.17
C ALA A 35 -1.74 5.73 -11.16
N ASN A 36 -2.01 5.55 -9.87
CA ASN A 36 -1.47 6.40 -8.80
C ASN A 36 -0.18 5.85 -8.17
N GLY A 37 0.20 4.60 -8.44
CA GLY A 37 1.31 3.91 -7.77
C GLY A 37 1.00 3.59 -6.29
N PHE A 38 -0.26 3.31 -5.96
CA PHE A 38 -0.68 3.00 -4.60
C PHE A 38 -0.75 1.49 -4.35
N VAL A 39 -0.63 1.11 -3.08
CA VAL A 39 -0.75 -0.27 -2.61
C VAL A 39 -1.97 -0.40 -1.70
N ALA A 40 -2.75 -1.47 -1.86
CA ALA A 40 -3.88 -1.82 -0.99
C ALA A 40 -3.49 -2.94 -0.01
N VAL A 41 -3.79 -2.77 1.28
CA VAL A 41 -3.42 -3.75 2.34
C VAL A 41 -4.30 -5.01 2.38
N ARG A 42 -5.30 -5.12 1.51
CA ARG A 42 -6.28 -6.21 1.50
C ARG A 42 -6.95 -6.35 2.87
N ALA A 43 -6.94 -7.56 3.43
CA ALA A 43 -7.58 -7.88 4.70
C ALA A 43 -6.67 -7.63 5.92
N LEU A 44 -5.45 -7.11 5.72
CA LEU A 44 -4.57 -6.80 6.86
C LEU A 44 -5.03 -5.53 7.57
N ASN A 45 -5.17 -5.64 8.89
CA ASN A 45 -5.35 -4.48 9.74
C ASN A 45 -4.10 -3.56 9.72
N LEU A 46 -4.27 -2.32 10.20
CA LEU A 46 -3.22 -1.31 10.20
C LEU A 46 -1.94 -1.75 10.91
N GLN A 47 -2.03 -2.49 12.01
CA GLN A 47 -0.88 -2.92 12.78
C GLN A 47 -0.04 -3.93 11.99
N LYS A 48 -0.68 -4.97 11.44
CA LYS A 48 -0.02 -5.99 10.62
C LYS A 48 0.52 -5.41 9.31
N ALA A 49 -0.24 -4.54 8.66
CA ALA A 49 0.18 -3.91 7.41
C ALA A 49 1.45 -3.05 7.58
N ARG A 50 1.54 -2.30 8.69
CA ARG A 50 2.74 -1.52 9.02
C ARG A 50 3.97 -2.40 9.22
N ILE A 51 3.83 -3.51 9.95
CA ILE A 51 4.93 -4.45 10.19
C ILE A 51 5.38 -5.08 8.87
N LEU A 52 4.45 -5.56 8.05
CA LEU A 52 4.78 -6.16 6.76
C LEU A 52 5.51 -5.16 5.86
N LEU A 53 5.01 -3.93 5.74
CA LEU A 53 5.66 -2.89 4.94
C LEU A 53 7.08 -2.59 5.43
N GLN A 54 7.29 -2.47 6.74
CA GLN A 54 8.62 -2.24 7.32
C GLN A 54 9.59 -3.39 7.00
N LEU A 55 9.13 -4.64 7.09
CA LEU A 55 9.94 -5.81 6.74
C LEU A 55 10.32 -5.81 5.25
N LEU A 56 9.37 -5.50 4.36
CA LEU A 56 9.64 -5.43 2.92
C LEU A 56 10.71 -4.36 2.61
N ILE A 57 10.54 -3.14 3.14
CA ILE A 57 11.50 -2.04 2.96
C ILE A 57 12.88 -2.41 3.52
N ALA A 58 12.95 -3.02 4.71
CA ALA A 58 14.20 -3.46 5.31
C ALA A 58 14.92 -4.53 4.48
N ASN A 59 14.19 -5.30 3.67
CA ASN A 59 14.73 -6.28 2.73
C ASN A 59 14.99 -5.69 1.33
N GLY A 60 14.97 -4.36 1.19
CA GLY A 60 15.23 -3.69 -0.09
C GLY A 60 14.08 -3.74 -1.10
N ILE A 61 12.88 -4.16 -0.66
CA ILE A 61 11.69 -4.19 -1.52
C ILE A 61 10.98 -2.83 -1.42
N SER A 62 11.11 -2.03 -2.47
CA SER A 62 10.50 -0.70 -2.58
C SER A 62 9.58 -0.53 -3.80
N ASP A 63 9.56 -1.50 -4.71
CA ASP A 63 8.65 -1.49 -5.88
C ASP A 63 7.19 -1.70 -5.44
N PRO A 64 6.25 -0.79 -5.78
CA PRO A 64 4.86 -0.91 -5.38
C PRO A 64 4.18 -2.22 -5.83
N GLY A 65 4.54 -2.77 -7.01
CA GLY A 65 3.99 -4.02 -7.51
C GLY A 65 4.45 -5.24 -6.71
N ALA A 66 5.73 -5.28 -6.35
CA ALA A 66 6.28 -6.31 -5.46
C ALA A 66 5.68 -6.23 -4.05
N ILE A 67 5.49 -5.00 -3.54
CA ILE A 67 4.82 -4.79 -2.24
C ILE A 67 3.36 -5.23 -2.30
N GLN A 68 2.62 -4.87 -3.36
CA GLN A 68 1.24 -5.32 -3.56
C GLN A 68 1.15 -6.85 -3.61
N SER A 69 2.06 -7.51 -4.32
CA SER A 69 2.12 -8.97 -4.38
C SER A 69 2.35 -9.61 -3.00
N ALA A 70 3.10 -8.95 -2.10
CA ALA A 70 3.27 -9.42 -0.73
C ALA A 70 2.00 -9.26 0.11
N PHE A 71 1.21 -8.19 -0.10
CA PHE A 71 -0.10 -8.00 0.53
C PHE A 71 -1.18 -8.95 -0.01
N ASP A 72 -1.12 -9.30 -1.29
CA ASP A 72 -2.08 -10.22 -1.92
C ASP A 72 -1.94 -11.67 -1.42
N ASN A 73 -0.75 -12.06 -0.96
CA ASN A 73 -0.43 -13.42 -0.50
C ASN A 73 -0.65 -13.64 1.01
N ARG A 74 -1.36 -12.74 1.72
CA ARG A 74 -1.46 -12.73 3.19
C ARG A 74 -2.88 -12.58 3.72
#